data_AF-A0AAP3DCR9-F1
#
_entry.id   AF-A0AAP3DCR9-F1
#
_cell.length_a   1.000
_cell.length_b   1.000
_cell.length_c   1.000
_cell.angle_alpha   90.00
_cell.angle_beta   90.00
_cell.angle_gamma   90.00
#
_symmetry.space_group_name_H-M   'P 1'
#
loop_
_entity.id
_entity.type
_entity.pdbx_description
1 polymer ?
#
loop_
_entity_poly.entity_id
_entity_poly.type
_entity_poly.pdbx_seq_one_letter_code
_entity_poly.pdbx_strand_id
1 'polypeptide(L)'
;MHKRCTDPKHDRYKWYGGKGVAVCEEWNDYLVFREWAHANGYTDDLTIDRIDVDGNYCPENYQWVDMKVQANNRHNNRIIQYNGKNYTATQLAEAHGLSQHTIFNRLKLGWDIDQIVNTPERSDG
;
A
#
# COMPACT_ATOMS: atom_id res chain seq x y z
N MET A 1 9.67 -11.83 8.53
CA MET A 1 10.27 -11.62 7.19
C MET A 1 11.14 -12.79 6.75
N HIS A 2 12.00 -13.33 7.63
CA HIS A 2 13.03 -14.30 7.24
C HIS A 2 12.49 -15.64 6.69
N LYS A 3 11.56 -16.31 7.36
CA LYS A 3 11.11 -17.66 6.92
C LYS A 3 10.57 -17.69 5.48
N ARG A 4 9.78 -16.69 5.08
CA ARG A 4 9.27 -16.59 3.68
C ARG A 4 10.37 -16.32 2.64
N CYS A 5 11.56 -15.87 3.05
CA CYS A 5 12.72 -15.68 2.17
C CYS A 5 13.65 -16.87 2.12
N THR A 6 13.77 -17.64 3.21
CA THR A 6 14.83 -18.64 3.36
C THR A 6 14.34 -20.08 3.40
N ASP A 7 13.06 -20.33 3.65
CA ASP A 7 12.50 -21.68 3.78
C ASP A 7 11.67 -22.07 2.55
N PRO A 8 12.19 -22.95 1.66
CA PRO A 8 11.47 -23.43 0.48
C PRO A 8 10.14 -24.13 0.79
N LYS A 9 9.93 -24.61 2.02
CA LYS A 9 8.68 -25.25 2.45
C LYS A 9 7.61 -24.24 2.89
N HIS A 10 7.98 -22.96 3.06
CA HIS A 10 7.03 -21.93 3.43
C HIS A 10 6.07 -21.66 2.26
N ASP A 11 4.77 -21.59 2.54
CA ASP A 11 3.68 -21.37 1.54
C ASP A 11 3.91 -20.16 0.61
N ARG A 12 4.50 -19.10 1.16
CA ARG A 12 4.84 -17.84 0.48
C ARG A 12 6.23 -17.82 -0.14
N TYR A 13 7.07 -18.84 0.05
CA TYR A 13 8.45 -18.83 -0.45
C TYR A 13 8.54 -18.50 -1.94
N LYS A 14 7.67 -19.10 -2.76
CA LYS A 14 7.59 -18.86 -4.21
C LYS A 14 7.46 -17.39 -4.62
N TRP A 15 6.91 -16.55 -3.75
CA TRP A 15 6.71 -15.12 -4.01
C TRP A 15 7.84 -14.23 -3.48
N TYR A 16 8.72 -14.78 -2.64
CA TYR A 16 9.78 -14.03 -1.98
C TYR A 16 11.12 -14.72 -2.23
N GLY A 17 11.51 -15.70 -1.40
CA GLY A 17 12.78 -16.42 -1.55
C GLY A 17 12.97 -17.07 -2.91
N GLY A 18 11.91 -17.65 -3.47
CA GLY A 18 11.91 -18.22 -4.83
C GLY A 18 12.11 -17.21 -5.95
N LYS A 19 11.92 -15.90 -5.69
CA LYS A 19 12.23 -14.79 -6.60
C LYS A 19 13.59 -14.14 -6.30
N GLY A 20 14.33 -14.62 -5.30
CA GLY A 20 15.58 -14.02 -4.86
C GLY A 20 15.42 -12.88 -3.85
N VAL A 21 14.20 -12.62 -3.34
CA VAL A 21 14.00 -11.62 -2.27
C VAL A 21 14.64 -12.15 -0.99
N ALA A 22 15.59 -11.39 -0.46
CA ALA A 22 16.33 -11.71 0.76
C ALA A 22 16.13 -10.64 1.85
N VAL A 23 16.65 -10.90 3.04
CA VAL A 23 16.78 -9.92 4.12
C VAL A 23 18.24 -9.49 4.15
N CYS A 24 18.52 -8.18 4.32
CA CYS A 24 19.88 -7.74 4.59
C CYS A 24 20.44 -8.42 5.84
N GLU A 25 21.74 -8.67 5.85
CA GLU A 25 22.38 -9.46 6.89
C GLU A 25 22.26 -8.79 8.26
N GLU A 26 22.34 -7.47 8.27
CA GLU A 26 22.26 -6.59 9.44
C GLU A 26 20.92 -6.73 10.16
N TRP A 27 19.82 -6.97 9.42
CA TRP A 27 18.48 -7.15 10.00
C TRP A 27 18.21 -8.58 10.50
N ASN A 28 19.20 -9.46 10.47
CA ASN A 28 19.16 -10.68 11.29
C ASN A 28 19.34 -10.36 12.78
N ASP A 29 19.95 -9.22 13.11
CA ASP A 29 19.99 -8.69 14.47
C ASP A 29 18.80 -7.74 14.71
N TYR A 30 17.93 -8.15 15.63
CA TYR A 30 16.77 -7.35 16.02
C TYR A 30 17.15 -5.98 16.58
N LEU A 31 18.27 -5.85 17.29
CA LEU A 31 18.71 -4.57 17.86
C LEU A 31 19.04 -3.58 16.75
N VAL A 32 19.70 -4.03 15.69
CA VAL A 32 20.03 -3.20 14.52
C VAL A 32 18.76 -2.73 13.81
N PHE A 33 17.78 -3.62 13.63
CA PHE A 33 16.47 -3.24 13.07
C PHE A 33 15.76 -2.20 13.95
N ARG A 34 15.76 -2.39 15.29
CA ARG A 34 15.10 -1.48 16.23
C ARG A 34 15.75 -0.09 16.23
N GLU A 35 17.07 -0.03 16.22
CA GLU A 35 17.81 1.24 16.14
C GLU A 35 17.50 1.97 14.83
N TRP A 36 17.52 1.26 13.71
CA TRP A 36 17.09 1.81 12.42
C TRP A 36 15.64 2.33 12.50
N ALA A 37 14.72 1.56 13.08
CA ALA A 37 13.32 1.95 13.19
C ALA A 37 13.15 3.30 13.89
N HIS A 38 13.75 3.46 15.08
CA HIS A 38 13.69 4.72 15.83
C HIS A 38 14.42 5.86 15.13
N ALA A 39 15.58 5.60 14.52
CA ALA A 39 16.33 6.61 13.78
C ALA A 39 15.59 7.11 12.53
N ASN A 40 14.67 6.31 11.99
CA ASN A 40 13.91 6.63 10.78
C ASN A 40 12.45 7.05 11.06
N GLY A 41 12.15 7.45 12.29
CA GLY A 41 10.87 8.11 12.61
C GLY A 41 9.72 7.16 12.97
N TYR A 42 10.02 5.94 13.42
CA TYR A 42 9.00 5.03 13.97
C TYR A 42 8.19 5.68 15.09
N THR A 43 6.87 5.49 15.03
CA THR A 43 5.89 5.76 16.09
C THR A 43 4.84 4.66 16.09
N ASP A 44 4.11 4.48 17.20
CA ASP A 44 3.08 3.44 17.33
C ASP A 44 1.92 3.57 16.32
N ASP A 45 1.71 4.78 15.78
CA ASP A 45 0.67 5.07 14.77
C ASP A 45 1.09 4.72 13.32
N LEU A 46 2.36 4.31 13.13
CA LEU A 46 2.92 4.02 11.81
C LEU A 46 3.02 2.53 11.55
N THR A 47 3.02 2.19 10.27
CA THR A 47 3.23 0.85 9.75
C THR A 47 4.41 0.82 8.80
N ILE A 48 5.07 -0.34 8.74
CA ILE A 48 6.23 -0.53 7.88
C ILE A 48 5.77 -1.01 6.50
N ASP A 49 6.11 -0.25 5.46
CA ASP A 49 5.75 -0.55 4.08
C ASP A 49 6.98 -0.63 3.18
N ARG A 50 6.89 -1.42 2.11
CA ARG A 50 7.97 -1.55 1.13
C ARG A 50 7.81 -0.52 0.02
N ILE A 51 8.89 0.17 -0.31
CA ILE A 51 8.93 1.11 -1.43
C ILE A 51 8.86 0.33 -2.75
N ASP A 52 9.68 -0.70 -2.88
CA ASP A 52 9.64 -1.68 -3.98
C ASP A 52 9.16 -3.04 -3.47
N VAL A 53 8.03 -3.49 -4.04
CA VAL A 53 7.38 -4.76 -3.69
C VAL A 53 8.21 -5.99 -4.07
N ASP A 54 9.08 -5.87 -5.08
CA ASP A 54 9.97 -6.94 -5.53
C ASP A 54 11.37 -6.80 -4.93
N GLY A 55 11.66 -5.71 -4.22
CA GLY A 55 12.93 -5.46 -3.54
C GLY A 55 13.13 -6.26 -2.24
N ASN A 56 14.39 -6.31 -1.80
CA ASN A 56 14.83 -6.98 -0.58
C ASN A 56 14.30 -6.33 0.70
N TYR A 57 14.38 -7.06 1.82
CA TYR A 57 14.10 -6.50 3.14
C TYR A 57 15.33 -5.81 3.72
N CYS A 58 15.48 -4.53 3.34
CA CYS A 58 16.61 -3.69 3.71
C CYS A 58 16.16 -2.27 4.04
N PRO A 59 16.92 -1.52 4.88
CA PRO A 59 16.67 -0.11 5.20
C PRO A 59 16.20 0.76 4.03
N GLU A 60 16.88 0.65 2.90
CA GLU A 60 16.66 1.44 1.69
C GLU A 60 15.35 1.12 0.97
N ASN A 61 14.74 -0.03 1.24
CA ASN A 61 13.49 -0.47 0.63
C ASN A 61 12.29 -0.34 1.57
N TYR A 62 12.46 0.33 2.70
CA TYR A 62 11.43 0.46 3.72
C TYR A 62 11.14 1.90 4.09
N GLN A 63 9.87 2.16 4.36
CA GLN A 63 9.37 3.44 4.84
C GLN A 63 8.34 3.23 5.94
N TRP A 64 8.29 4.16 6.88
CA TRP A 64 7.19 4.26 7.84
C TRP A 64 6.06 5.09 7.23
N VAL A 65 4.88 4.50 7.18
CA VAL A 65 3.69 5.11 6.58
C VAL A 65 2.49 4.93 7.50
N ASP A 66 1.57 5.87 7.47
CA ASP A 66 0.31 5.69 8.19
C ASP A 66 -0.55 4.59 7.55
N MET A 67 -1.57 4.15 8.27
CA MET A 67 -2.48 3.09 7.83
C MET A 67 -3.21 3.41 6.52
N LYS A 68 -3.49 4.69 6.25
CA LYS A 68 -4.19 5.14 5.04
C LYS A 68 -3.26 5.03 3.82
N VAL A 69 -2.01 5.46 3.94
CA VAL A 69 -0.98 5.31 2.90
C VAL A 69 -0.73 3.83 2.64
N GLN A 70 -0.54 3.01 3.68
CA GLN A 70 -0.37 1.56 3.53
C GLN A 70 -1.57 0.94 2.80
N ALA A 71 -2.80 1.36 3.12
CA ALA A 71 -4.00 0.88 2.43
C ALA A 71 -4.02 1.27 0.95
N ASN A 72 -3.57 2.49 0.61
CA ASN A 72 -3.48 2.95 -0.77
C ASN A 72 -2.38 2.25 -1.59
N ASN A 73 -1.28 1.84 -0.95
CA ASN A 73 -0.17 1.16 -1.62
C ASN A 73 -0.44 -0.33 -1.92
N ARG A 74 -1.58 -0.88 -1.50
CA ARG A 74 -1.91 -2.29 -1.75
C ARG A 74 -2.17 -2.55 -3.24
N HIS A 75 -1.47 -3.54 -3.80
CA HIS A 75 -1.62 -3.95 -5.20
C HIS A 75 -3.03 -4.45 -5.58
N ASN A 76 -3.84 -4.87 -4.60
CA ASN A 76 -5.19 -5.37 -4.84
C ASN A 76 -6.25 -4.25 -4.91
N ASN A 77 -5.83 -2.99 -4.84
CA ASN A 77 -6.72 -1.86 -5.05
C ASN A 77 -7.21 -1.80 -6.50
N ARG A 78 -8.48 -1.42 -6.69
CA ARG A 78 -9.00 -1.07 -8.01
C ARG A 78 -8.38 0.27 -8.42
N ILE A 79 -7.56 0.24 -9.47
CA ILE A 79 -6.98 1.45 -10.06
C ILE A 79 -8.01 2.07 -11.02
N ILE A 80 -8.22 3.38 -10.86
CA ILE A 80 -9.10 4.20 -11.68
C ILE A 80 -8.22 5.24 -12.37
N GLN A 81 -8.22 5.21 -13.70
CA GLN A 81 -7.50 6.19 -14.49
C GLN A 81 -8.39 7.42 -14.73
N TYR A 82 -7.88 8.59 -14.39
CA TYR A 82 -8.58 9.86 -14.59
C TYR A 82 -7.59 11.00 -14.85
N ASN A 83 -7.83 11.81 -15.89
CA ASN A 83 -6.96 12.94 -16.28
C ASN A 83 -5.45 12.60 -16.34
N GLY A 84 -5.12 11.46 -16.95
CA GLY A 84 -3.72 11.00 -17.09
C GLY A 84 -3.05 10.52 -15.80
N LYS A 85 -3.81 10.40 -14.70
CA LYS A 85 -3.32 9.91 -13.40
C LYS A 85 -4.06 8.63 -12.98
N ASN A 86 -3.42 7.85 -12.14
CA ASN A 86 -3.99 6.65 -11.53
C ASN A 86 -4.38 6.96 -10.07
N TYR A 87 -5.59 6.58 -9.70
CA TYR A 87 -6.12 6.74 -8.35
C TYR A 87 -6.63 5.40 -7.82
N THR A 88 -6.47 5.16 -6.52
CA THR A 88 -7.40 4.27 -5.81
C THR A 88 -8.77 4.94 -5.70
N ALA A 89 -9.84 4.17 -5.45
CA ALA A 89 -11.16 4.75 -5.17
C ALA A 89 -11.12 5.77 -4.02
N THR A 90 -10.32 5.51 -2.99
CA THR A 90 -10.08 6.41 -1.87
C THR A 90 -9.42 7.71 -2.29
N GLN A 91 -8.33 7.63 -3.05
CA GLN A 91 -7.63 8.82 -3.52
C GLN A 91 -8.53 9.66 -4.45
N LEU A 92 -9.32 9.00 -5.31
CA LEU A 92 -10.25 9.69 -6.20
C LEU A 92 -11.37 10.39 -5.41
N ALA A 93 -11.91 9.73 -4.39
CA ALA A 93 -12.95 10.29 -3.53
C ALA A 93 -12.44 11.56 -2.83
N GLU A 94 -11.25 11.50 -2.25
CA GLU A 94 -10.61 12.64 -1.57
C GLU A 94 -10.29 13.80 -2.52
N ALA A 95 -9.76 13.50 -3.71
CA ALA A 95 -9.40 14.51 -4.70
C ALA A 95 -10.61 15.32 -5.21
N HIS A 96 -11.82 14.74 -5.14
CA HIS A 96 -13.03 15.33 -5.69
C HIS A 96 -14.11 15.63 -4.64
N GLY A 97 -13.79 15.48 -3.34
CA GLY A 97 -14.73 15.76 -2.25
C GLY A 97 -15.96 14.84 -2.24
N LEU A 98 -15.78 13.58 -2.62
CA LEU A 98 -16.82 12.55 -2.62
C LEU A 98 -16.53 11.51 -1.52
N SER A 99 -17.55 10.78 -1.07
CA SER A 99 -17.34 9.59 -0.25
C SER A 99 -16.86 8.41 -1.10
N GLN A 100 -16.04 7.54 -0.50
CA GLN A 100 -15.61 6.29 -1.13
C GLN A 100 -16.81 5.42 -1.52
N HIS A 101 -17.86 5.42 -0.68
CA HIS A 101 -19.09 4.68 -0.93
C HIS A 101 -19.75 5.12 -2.25
N THR A 102 -19.85 6.43 -2.49
CA THR A 102 -20.40 6.97 -3.73
C THR A 102 -19.58 6.57 -4.95
N ILE A 103 -18.25 6.67 -4.88
CA ILE A 103 -17.37 6.21 -5.97
C ILE A 103 -17.64 4.74 -6.28
N PHE A 104 -17.60 3.86 -5.27
CA PHE A 104 -17.82 2.43 -5.47
C PHE A 104 -19.22 2.10 -6.02
N ASN A 105 -20.26 2.75 -5.50
CA ASN A 105 -21.62 2.53 -5.95
C ASN A 105 -21.79 2.94 -7.42
N ARG A 106 -21.33 4.13 -7.81
CA ARG A 106 -21.42 4.60 -9.18
C ARG A 106 -20.61 3.74 -10.15
N LEU A 107 -19.40 3.32 -9.76
CA LEU A 107 -18.61 2.37 -10.54
C LEU A 107 -19.32 1.01 -10.71
N LYS A 108 -20.03 0.53 -9.67
CA LYS A 108 -20.82 -0.71 -9.74
C LYS A 108 -22.04 -0.56 -10.65
N LEU A 109 -22.64 0.63 -10.69
CA LEU A 109 -23.73 0.98 -11.60
C LEU A 109 -23.26 1.27 -13.04
N GLY A 110 -21.95 1.17 -13.32
CA GLY A 110 -21.40 1.36 -14.66
C GLY A 110 -21.35 2.82 -15.11
N TRP A 111 -21.33 3.78 -14.17
CA TRP A 111 -21.19 5.18 -14.52
C TRP A 111 -19.81 5.45 -15.13
N ASP A 112 -19.78 6.41 -16.04
CA ASP A 112 -18.53 6.91 -16.60
C ASP A 112 -17.72 7.69 -15.55
N ILE A 113 -16.38 7.66 -15.65
CA ILE A 113 -15.50 8.27 -14.64
C ILE A 113 -15.69 9.79 -14.58
N ASP A 114 -15.87 10.47 -15.72
CA ASP A 114 -16.14 11.92 -15.73
C ASP A 114 -17.48 12.23 -15.06
N GLN A 115 -18.49 11.39 -15.27
CA GLN A 115 -19.78 11.55 -14.57
C GLN A 115 -19.64 11.33 -13.08
N ILE A 116 -18.83 10.34 -12.66
CA ILE A 116 -18.60 10.03 -11.26
C ILE A 116 -18.01 11.21 -10.51
N VAL A 117 -16.95 11.82 -11.04
CA VAL A 117 -16.22 12.88 -10.33
C VAL A 117 -16.92 14.24 -10.37
N ASN A 118 -17.73 14.50 -11.41
CA ASN A 118 -18.42 15.78 -11.59
C ASN A 118 -19.85 15.81 -11.05
N THR A 119 -20.41 14.66 -10.63
CA THR A 119 -21.75 14.61 -10.02
C THR A 119 -21.64 14.74 -8.51
N PRO A 120 -22.21 15.77 -7.86
CA PRO A 120 -22.15 15.90 -6.41
C PRO A 120 -22.87 14.75 -5.70
N GLU A 121 -22.51 14.49 -4.45
CA GLU A 121 -23.28 13.57 -3.61
C GLU A 121 -24.68 14.15 -3.36
N ARG A 122 -25.67 13.28 -3.27
CA ARG A 122 -26.97 13.73 -2.78
C ARG A 122 -26.76 14.09 -1.31
N SER A 123 -27.06 15.33 -0.95
CA SER A 123 -27.15 15.72 0.45
C SER A 123 -28.27 14.91 1.07
N ASP A 124 -27.93 14.01 1.99
CA ASP A 124 -28.89 13.39 2.87
C ASP A 124 -29.48 14.53 3.74
N GLY A 125 -30.75 14.86 3.51
CA GLY A 125 -31.49 15.88 4.25
C GLY A 125 -31.84 15.45 5.66
#